data_AF-A0AAN7QYK6-F1
#
_entry.id   AF-A0AAN7QYK6-F1
#
_cell.length_a   1.000
_cell.length_b   1.000
_cell.length_c   1.000
_cell.angle_alpha   90.00
_cell.angle_beta   90.00
_cell.angle_gamma   90.00
#
_symmetry.space_group_name_H-M   'P 1'
#
loop_
_entity.id
_entity.type
_entity.pdbx_description
1 polymer ?
#
loop_
_entity_poly.entity_id
_entity_poly.type
_entity_poly.pdbx_seq_one_letter_code
_entity_poly.pdbx_strand_id
1 'polypeptide(L)'
;MGAADLQDINGSKLPMKRSPSPSPPSSIGKRRCERVRMGRISGRISWSRIEKRVRMLKRLVPMRDHSGAGLEVLFMDTADYILSLEARVRAMQMMVDELAAGSN
;
A
#
# COMPACT_ATOMS: atom_id res chain seq x y z
N MET A 1 -37.15 57.08 35.12
CA MET A 1 -36.57 55.76 34.82
C MET A 1 -35.05 55.91 34.87
N GLY A 2 -34.44 55.61 36.02
CA GLY A 2 -33.03 55.83 36.29
C GLY A 2 -32.41 54.60 36.94
N ALA A 3 -31.14 54.34 36.61
CA ALA A 3 -30.30 53.26 37.13
C ALA A 3 -29.64 53.64 38.46
N ALA A 4 -29.35 52.64 39.31
CA ALA A 4 -28.39 52.58 40.44
C ALA A 4 -28.93 51.49 41.41
N ASP A 5 -28.29 50.33 41.61
CA ASP A 5 -27.07 50.02 42.37
C ASP A 5 -27.39 49.25 43.67
N LEU A 6 -26.77 48.05 43.74
CA LEU A 6 -25.99 47.46 44.84
C LEU A 6 -26.53 47.39 46.30
N GLN A 7 -26.55 46.16 46.83
CA GLN A 7 -25.91 45.69 48.08
C GLN A 7 -26.23 44.19 48.29
N ASP A 8 -25.27 43.26 48.15
CA ASP A 8 -24.30 42.77 49.15
C ASP A 8 -24.92 42.26 50.47
N ILE A 9 -24.94 40.92 50.64
CA ILE A 9 -24.69 40.30 51.96
C ILE A 9 -23.73 39.12 51.78
N ASN A 10 -22.63 39.26 52.52
CA ASN A 10 -21.42 38.48 52.55
C ASN A 10 -21.58 37.24 53.45
N GLY A 11 -20.93 36.13 53.09
CA GLY A 11 -20.91 34.88 53.86
C GLY A 11 -19.60 34.15 53.62
N SER A 12 -18.63 34.47 54.45
CA SER A 12 -17.20 34.15 54.39
C SER A 12 -16.85 32.68 54.66
N LYS A 13 -15.92 32.11 53.87
CA LYS A 13 -14.82 31.25 54.39
C LYS A 13 -13.72 30.98 53.35
N LEU A 14 -12.56 31.61 53.55
CA LEU A 14 -11.22 31.19 53.07
C LEU A 14 -10.48 30.59 54.29
N PRO A 15 -9.34 29.86 54.20
CA PRO A 15 -8.27 29.87 53.17
C PRO A 15 -7.81 28.43 52.76
N MET A 16 -6.93 28.16 51.80
CA MET A 16 -5.47 28.37 51.79
C MET A 16 -4.87 27.97 50.43
N LYS A 17 -3.73 28.58 50.12
CA LYS A 17 -2.94 28.49 48.88
C LYS A 17 -2.11 27.20 48.73
N ARG A 18 -1.70 26.92 47.47
CA ARG A 18 -0.36 26.45 46.96
C ARG A 18 -0.39 25.15 46.12
N SER A 19 -0.03 25.25 44.85
CA SER A 19 0.59 24.18 44.01
C SER A 19 2.13 24.23 44.18
N PRO A 20 3.03 23.34 43.64
CA PRO A 20 2.91 22.05 42.88
C PRO A 20 3.92 20.87 43.25
N SER A 21 3.57 19.58 42.98
CA SER A 21 4.41 18.33 42.71
C SER A 21 5.60 17.92 43.65
N PRO A 22 6.30 16.73 43.59
CA PRO A 22 6.22 15.49 42.75
C PRO A 22 6.37 14.08 43.46
N SER A 23 5.75 13.03 42.85
CA SER A 23 6.16 11.59 42.65
C SER A 23 6.42 10.57 43.84
N PRO A 24 6.60 9.23 43.60
CA PRO A 24 5.68 8.12 43.98
C PRO A 24 6.30 7.06 44.95
N PRO A 25 5.59 5.98 45.42
CA PRO A 25 5.64 4.69 44.69
C PRO A 25 4.44 3.72 44.91
N SER A 26 4.43 2.68 44.05
CA SER A 26 3.90 1.31 44.26
C SER A 26 2.42 1.18 44.63
N SER A 27 1.53 0.57 43.84
CA SER A 27 1.67 -0.75 43.24
C SER A 27 0.33 -1.11 42.58
N ILE A 28 0.35 -2.05 41.63
CA ILE A 28 -0.82 -2.79 41.09
C ILE A 28 -1.74 -1.92 40.20
N GLY A 29 -1.88 -2.08 38.88
CA GLY A 29 -1.49 -3.11 37.94
C GLY A 29 -2.38 -2.93 36.71
N LYS A 30 -1.78 -3.05 35.51
CA LYS A 30 -2.41 -3.35 34.21
C LYS A 30 -3.62 -2.46 33.86
N ARG A 31 -3.42 -1.49 32.97
CA ARG A 31 -3.77 -1.70 31.56
C ARG A 31 -2.96 -0.75 30.68
N ARG A 32 -2.03 -1.35 29.96
CA ARG A 32 -1.41 -0.81 28.75
C ARG A 32 -2.56 -0.52 27.78
N CYS A 33 -3.09 0.72 27.78
CA CYS A 33 -3.99 1.14 26.71
C CYS A 33 -3.10 1.33 25.49
N GLU A 34 -3.08 0.24 24.74
CA GLU A 34 -2.49 -0.01 23.47
C GLU A 34 -2.44 1.26 22.64
N ARG A 35 -1.22 1.70 22.35
CA ARG A 35 -0.90 2.54 21.20
C ARG A 35 -1.72 1.96 20.05
N VAL A 36 -2.83 2.61 19.70
CA VAL A 36 -3.55 2.34 18.47
C VAL A 36 -2.51 2.63 17.41
N ARG A 37 -1.77 1.59 17.04
CA ARG A 37 -1.15 1.50 15.74
C ARG A 37 -2.36 1.64 14.85
N MET A 38 -2.64 2.87 14.41
CA MET A 38 -3.37 3.13 13.19
C MET A 38 -2.74 2.15 12.22
N GLY A 39 -3.45 1.05 12.01
CA GLY A 39 -2.96 -0.04 11.20
C GLY A 39 -2.59 0.66 9.93
N ARG A 40 -1.31 0.59 9.56
CA ARG A 40 -0.95 0.76 8.17
C ARG A 40 -1.60 -0.42 7.45
N ILE A 41 -2.92 -0.38 7.28
CA ILE A 41 -3.59 -1.00 6.15
C ILE A 41 -3.27 -0.05 4.98
N SER A 42 -1.97 0.03 4.70
CA SER A 42 -1.50 0.36 3.37
C SER A 42 -2.05 -0.75 2.50
N GLY A 43 -3.18 -0.47 1.85
CA GLY A 43 -3.59 -0.91 0.51
C GLY A 43 -3.12 -2.27 0.00
N ARG A 44 -3.04 -3.31 0.84
CA ARG A 44 -2.72 -4.66 0.38
C ARG A 44 -3.99 -5.30 -0.17
N ILE A 45 -4.36 -4.90 -1.40
CA ILE A 45 -5.29 -5.67 -2.20
C ILE A 45 -4.67 -7.06 -2.34
N SER A 46 -5.27 -8.05 -1.69
CA SER A 46 -4.82 -9.44 -1.79
C SER A 46 -5.25 -9.98 -3.15
N TRP A 47 -4.43 -9.79 -4.18
CA TRP A 47 -4.71 -10.38 -5.48
C TRP A 47 -4.68 -11.89 -5.39
N SER A 48 -5.63 -12.52 -6.08
CA SER A 48 -5.63 -13.96 -6.27
C SER A 48 -4.33 -14.42 -6.94
N ARG A 49 -3.96 -15.69 -6.74
CA ARG A 49 -2.78 -16.26 -7.44
C ARG A 49 -2.93 -16.14 -8.96
N ILE A 50 -4.16 -16.22 -9.45
CA ILE A 50 -4.50 -16.09 -10.87
C ILE A 50 -4.23 -14.66 -11.34
N GLU A 51 -4.75 -13.64 -10.64
CA GLU A 51 -4.50 -12.24 -10.99
C GLU A 51 -3.01 -11.88 -11.01
N LYS A 52 -2.21 -12.42 -10.09
CA LYS A 52 -0.75 -12.22 -10.08
C LYS A 52 -0.09 -12.79 -11.34
N ARG A 53 -0.52 -13.99 -11.76
CA ARG A 53 -0.02 -14.65 -12.98
C ARG A 53 -0.47 -13.91 -14.24
N VAL A 54 -1.74 -13.51 -14.31
CA VAL A 54 -2.27 -12.71 -15.43
C VAL A 54 -1.54 -11.38 -15.55
N ARG A 55 -1.26 -10.70 -14.44
CA ARG A 55 -0.47 -9.47 -14.43
C ARG A 55 0.97 -9.70 -14.88
N MET A 56 1.59 -10.80 -14.47
CA MET A 56 2.92 -11.16 -14.94
C MET A 56 2.92 -11.43 -16.45
N LEU A 57 1.93 -12.16 -16.95
CA LEU A 57 1.77 -12.44 -18.37
C LEU A 57 1.64 -11.14 -19.20
N LYS A 58 0.80 -10.20 -18.73
CA LYS A 58 0.65 -8.87 -19.35
C LYS A 58 1.96 -8.07 -19.43
N ARG A 59 2.97 -8.36 -18.60
CA ARG A 59 4.29 -7.69 -18.64
C ARG A 59 5.26 -8.37 -19.59
N LEU A 60 5.06 -9.64 -19.92
CA LEU A 60 5.97 -10.42 -20.74
C LEU A 60 5.66 -10.29 -22.23
N VAL A 61 4.39 -10.11 -22.57
CA VAL A 61 3.97 -10.01 -23.96
C VAL A 61 3.94 -8.53 -24.35
N PRO A 62 4.65 -8.12 -25.42
CA PRO A 62 4.67 -6.75 -25.88
C PRO A 62 3.32 -6.44 -26.53
N MET A 63 2.40 -5.91 -25.74
CA MET A 63 1.04 -5.67 -26.23
C MET A 63 0.58 -4.24 -26.05
N ARG A 64 -0.42 -3.88 -26.86
CA ARG A 64 -1.14 -2.60 -26.82
C ARG A 64 -2.08 -2.65 -25.61
N ASP A 65 -2.05 -1.60 -24.78
CA ASP A 65 -2.79 -1.43 -23.52
C ASP A 65 -4.03 -2.35 -23.32
N HIS A 66 -3.89 -3.46 -22.58
CA HIS A 66 -5.02 -4.33 -22.17
C HIS A 66 -5.80 -3.79 -20.98
N SER A 67 -5.88 -2.47 -20.85
CA SER A 67 -6.74 -1.82 -19.87
C SER A 67 -8.18 -1.92 -20.39
N GLY A 68 -8.75 -3.13 -20.36
CA GLY A 68 -10.10 -3.43 -20.81
C GLY A 68 -10.26 -4.70 -21.65
N ALA A 69 -9.17 -5.26 -22.18
CA ALA A 69 -9.23 -6.50 -22.96
C ALA A 69 -9.47 -7.72 -22.04
N GLY A 70 -10.34 -8.62 -22.50
CA GLY A 70 -10.66 -9.88 -21.83
C GLY A 70 -9.47 -10.84 -21.76
N LEU A 71 -9.59 -11.88 -20.93
CA LEU A 71 -8.54 -12.87 -20.72
C LEU A 71 -8.22 -13.70 -21.98
N GLU A 72 -9.23 -13.94 -22.82
CA GLU A 72 -9.08 -14.69 -24.07
C GLU A 72 -8.14 -13.99 -25.06
N VAL A 73 -8.35 -12.68 -25.27
CA VAL A 73 -7.49 -11.86 -26.13
C VAL A 73 -6.05 -11.88 -25.63
N LEU A 74 -5.84 -11.76 -24.31
CA LEU A 74 -4.50 -11.88 -23.72
C LEU A 74 -3.83 -13.22 -24.07
N PHE A 75 -4.57 -14.32 -24.04
CA PHE A 75 -4.02 -15.64 -24.37
C PHE A 75 -3.74 -15.82 -25.86
N MET A 76 -4.61 -15.31 -26.73
CA MET A 76 -4.36 -15.31 -28.18
C MET A 76 -3.12 -14.50 -28.53
N ASP A 77 -3.03 -13.25 -28.06
CA ASP A 77 -1.87 -12.38 -28.29
C ASP A 77 -0.58 -13.01 -27.72
N THR A 78 -0.68 -13.70 -26.58
CA THR A 78 0.44 -14.47 -26.03
C THR A 78 0.87 -15.60 -26.96
N ALA A 79 -0.08 -16.38 -27.48
CA ALA A 79 0.21 -17.50 -28.37
C ALA A 79 0.88 -17.01 -29.67
N ASP A 80 0.35 -15.95 -30.26
CA ASP A 80 0.94 -15.32 -31.44
C ASP A 80 2.35 -14.81 -31.15
N TYR A 81 2.56 -14.21 -29.99
CA TYR A 81 3.89 -13.74 -29.60
C TYR A 81 4.89 -14.89 -29.46
N ILE A 82 4.51 -16.01 -28.83
CA ILE A 82 5.37 -17.19 -28.71
C ILE A 82 5.75 -17.70 -30.11
N LEU A 83 4.78 -17.85 -31.02
CA LEU A 83 5.04 -18.29 -32.40
C LEU A 83 5.99 -17.33 -33.13
N SER A 84 5.81 -16.02 -32.96
CA SER A 84 6.69 -15.01 -33.56
C SER A 84 8.12 -15.09 -33.02
N LEU A 85 8.27 -15.38 -31.73
CA LEU A 85 9.57 -15.50 -31.08
C LEU A 85 10.29 -16.76 -31.55
N GLU A 86 9.58 -17.89 -31.65
CA GLU A 86 10.12 -19.12 -32.20
C GLU A 86 10.63 -18.94 -33.64
N ALA A 87 9.84 -18.29 -34.50
CA ALA A 87 10.26 -18.02 -35.88
C ALA A 87 11.53 -17.14 -35.93
N ARG A 88 11.60 -16.11 -35.10
CA ARG A 88 12.76 -15.23 -35.01
C ARG A 88 14.01 -15.95 -34.52
N VAL A 89 13.88 -16.82 -33.50
CA VAL A 89 14.98 -17.63 -33.00
C VAL A 89 15.48 -18.61 -34.06
N ARG A 90 14.57 -19.27 -34.81
CA ARG A 90 14.96 -20.15 -35.92
C ARG A 90 15.74 -19.40 -36.99
N ALA A 91 15.28 -18.21 -37.39
CA ALA A 91 15.98 -17.39 -38.37
C ALA A 91 17.39 -17.00 -37.88
N MET A 92 17.52 -16.59 -36.61
CA MET A 92 18.82 -16.26 -36.02
C MET A 92 19.74 -17.49 -35.97
N GLN A 93 19.21 -18.67 -35.66
CA GLN A 93 19.99 -19.90 -35.65
C GLN A 93 20.53 -20.24 -37.04
N MET A 94 19.69 -20.12 -38.08
CA MET A 94 20.14 -20.34 -39.47
C MET A 94 21.28 -19.40 -39.86
N MET A 95 21.17 -18.11 -39.51
CA MET A 95 22.24 -17.14 -39.77
C MET A 95 23.53 -17.49 -39.02
N VAL A 96 23.43 -17.95 -37.77
CA VAL A 96 24.61 -18.38 -36.99
C VAL A 96 25.25 -19.61 -37.63
N ASP A 97 24.44 -20.57 -38.09
CA ASP A 97 24.94 -21.80 -38.71
C ASP A 97 25.64 -21.51 -40.04
N GLU A 98 25.10 -20.59 -40.86
CA GLU A 98 25.74 -20.13 -42.10
C GLU A 98 27.10 -19.44 -41.83
N LEU A 99 27.14 -18.56 -40.83
CA LEU A 99 28.37 -17.87 -40.42
C LEU A 99 29.41 -18.85 -39.86
N ALA A 100 28.98 -19.87 -39.11
CA ALA A 100 29.86 -20.90 -38.59
C ALA A 100 30.39 -21.83 -39.70
N ALA A 101 29.55 -22.16 -40.68
CA ALA A 101 29.92 -23.03 -41.80
C ALA A 101 30.93 -22.38 -42.75
N GLY A 102 30.86 -21.07 -42.96
CA GLY A 102 31.80 -20.32 -43.82
C GLY A 102 33.17 -20.03 -43.21
N SER A 103 33.40 -20.39 -41.94
CA SER A 103 34.65 -20.15 -41.20
C SER A 103 35.59 -21.37 -41.12
N ASN A 104 35.26 -22.49 -41.79
CA ASN A 104 36.06 -23.72 -41.82
C ASN A 104 36.79 -23.91 -43.16
#